data_AF-A0A0F9JSK8-F1
#
_entry.id   AF-A0A0F9JSK8-F1
#
_cell.length_a   1.000
_cell.length_b   1.000
_cell.length_c   1.000
_cell.angle_alpha   90.00
_cell.angle_beta   90.00
_cell.angle_gamma   90.00
#
_symmetry.space_group_name_H-M   'P 1'
#
loop_
_entity.id
_entity.type
_entity.pdbx_description
1 polymer ?
#
loop_
_entity_poly.entity_id
_entity_poly.type
_entity_poly.pdbx_seq_one_letter_code
_entity_poly.pdbx_strand_id
1 'polypeptide(L)'
;MSVNGQNEEMRRYEVETGKKAIWHDVITKGFRNWQKGEKIYKNEKERFCLLLSSEIKKEWQNFVKNNEFSTISKLIRKSVEFFIENYQNFENYAPDVIHELKEPLTTIKGFSEILMQDKEYELNKDAFLLIKDIYDQSLVLEEKINNLDKHSQDEPLTYDILIVDDEESTVKLLSHYFKSKGYKCLKALNGKKALEFAEKFKPKVILLDIILPDISGYEICKKIKSDQKLKHIPIYYITAVSLSKVKEKVEITRADGYFLKPFNINEFEIIRELF
;
A
#
# COMPACT_ATOMS: atom_id res chain seq x y z
N MET A 1 11.40 -3.52 -59.36
CA MET A 1 12.78 -3.23 -58.88
C MET A 1 13.34 -4.52 -58.30
N SER A 2 14.57 -4.85 -58.67
CA SER A 2 15.22 -6.17 -58.55
C SER A 2 15.28 -6.75 -57.12
N VAL A 3 15.07 -8.06 -57.00
CA VAL A 3 15.21 -8.90 -55.79
C VAL A 3 16.59 -8.74 -55.11
N ASN A 4 17.62 -8.28 -55.83
CA ASN A 4 18.94 -8.02 -55.27
C ASN A 4 19.02 -6.74 -54.40
N GLY A 5 18.16 -5.75 -54.62
CA GLY A 5 18.21 -4.49 -53.86
C GLY A 5 17.65 -4.60 -52.44
N GLN A 6 16.63 -5.46 -52.24
CA GLN A 6 16.02 -5.67 -50.92
C GLN A 6 16.93 -6.43 -49.96
N ASN A 7 17.77 -7.35 -50.44
CA ASN A 7 18.69 -8.12 -49.59
C ASN A 7 19.82 -7.26 -48.99
N GLU A 8 20.31 -6.25 -49.72
CA GLU A 8 21.37 -5.35 -49.27
C GLU A 8 20.87 -4.43 -48.14
N GLU A 9 19.67 -3.87 -48.29
CA GLU A 9 19.02 -3.04 -47.27
C GLU A 9 18.69 -3.84 -46.00
N MET A 10 18.23 -5.08 -46.16
CA MET A 10 17.95 -5.97 -45.02
C MET A 10 19.22 -6.25 -44.22
N ARG A 11 20.34 -6.55 -44.87
CA ARG A 11 21.63 -6.70 -44.18
C ARG A 11 22.06 -5.42 -43.48
N ARG A 12 21.92 -4.26 -44.13
CA ARG A 12 22.26 -2.98 -43.51
C ARG A 12 21.44 -2.71 -42.25
N TYR A 13 20.14 -2.95 -42.30
CA TYR A 13 19.26 -2.87 -41.14
C TYR A 13 19.69 -3.82 -40.02
N GLU A 14 20.01 -5.06 -40.35
CA GLU A 14 20.43 -6.07 -39.37
C GLU A 14 21.75 -5.68 -38.69
N VAL A 15 22.71 -5.13 -39.43
CA VAL A 15 23.99 -4.65 -38.89
C VAL A 15 23.82 -3.37 -38.07
N GLU A 16 23.07 -2.39 -38.58
CA GLU A 16 22.87 -1.10 -37.90
C GLU A 16 22.06 -1.24 -36.60
N THR A 17 21.12 -2.21 -36.54
CA THR A 17 20.15 -2.29 -35.45
C THR A 17 20.26 -3.54 -34.58
N GLY A 18 20.99 -4.58 -35.03
CA GLY A 18 21.07 -5.89 -34.37
C GLY A 18 19.77 -6.70 -34.43
N LYS A 19 18.76 -6.27 -35.20
CA LYS A 19 17.43 -6.91 -35.29
C LYS A 19 17.22 -7.51 -36.67
N LYS A 20 16.59 -8.70 -36.73
CA LYS A 20 16.30 -9.38 -38.00
C LYS A 20 15.31 -8.62 -38.88
N ALA A 21 15.61 -8.51 -40.17
CA ALA A 21 14.71 -7.93 -41.15
C ALA A 21 13.56 -8.88 -41.52
N ILE A 22 13.78 -10.19 -41.39
CA ILE A 22 12.78 -11.24 -41.63
C ILE A 22 12.64 -12.12 -40.38
N TRP A 23 11.41 -12.44 -39.99
CA TRP A 23 11.08 -13.39 -38.93
C TRP A 23 9.98 -14.34 -39.39
N HIS A 24 10.26 -15.65 -39.41
CA HIS A 24 9.35 -16.68 -39.95
C HIS A 24 8.80 -16.31 -41.35
N ASP A 25 9.71 -15.99 -42.29
CA ASP A 25 9.41 -15.62 -43.67
C ASP A 25 8.56 -14.36 -43.88
N VAL A 26 8.30 -13.60 -42.80
CA VAL A 26 7.59 -12.31 -42.85
C VAL A 26 8.57 -11.17 -42.59
N ILE A 27 8.52 -10.15 -43.47
CA ILE A 27 9.27 -8.90 -43.28
C ILE A 27 8.79 -8.20 -42.02
N THR A 28 9.72 -7.89 -41.12
CA THR A 28 9.39 -7.29 -39.83
C THR A 28 8.90 -5.85 -39.98
N LYS A 29 7.98 -5.44 -39.12
CA LYS A 29 7.51 -4.05 -39.04
C LYS A 29 8.67 -3.08 -38.77
N GLY A 30 9.69 -3.53 -38.05
CA GLY A 30 10.90 -2.76 -37.77
C GLY A 30 11.70 -2.41 -39.04
N PHE A 31 11.87 -3.37 -39.95
CA PHE A 31 12.53 -3.12 -41.24
C PHE A 31 11.70 -2.17 -42.13
N ARG A 32 10.37 -2.37 -42.20
CA ARG A 32 9.49 -1.49 -43.00
C ARG A 32 9.50 -0.04 -42.51
N ASN A 33 9.62 0.17 -41.20
CA ASN A 33 9.68 1.51 -40.61
C ASN A 33 11.07 2.14 -40.81
N TRP A 34 12.15 1.33 -40.74
CA TRP A 34 13.52 1.76 -41.06
C TRP A 34 13.64 2.25 -42.50
N GLN A 35 13.05 1.53 -43.47
CA GLN A 35 13.03 1.93 -44.88
C GLN A 35 12.32 3.27 -45.12
N LYS A 36 11.42 3.69 -44.23
CA LYS A 36 10.69 4.97 -44.31
C LYS A 36 11.44 6.14 -43.68
N GLY A 37 12.66 5.91 -43.17
CA GLY A 37 13.45 6.95 -42.50
C GLY A 37 12.93 7.34 -41.12
N GLU A 38 12.04 6.54 -40.52
CA GLU A 38 11.61 6.75 -39.14
C GLU A 38 12.81 6.54 -38.20
N LYS A 39 12.98 7.42 -37.20
CA LYS A 39 14.08 7.32 -36.22
C LYS A 39 14.10 5.91 -35.63
N ILE A 40 15.22 5.22 -35.83
CA ILE A 40 15.47 3.93 -35.20
C ILE A 40 15.75 4.23 -33.74
N TYR A 41 14.71 4.13 -32.92
CA TYR A 41 14.92 4.05 -31.49
C TYR A 41 15.75 2.78 -31.25
N LYS A 42 17.01 2.95 -30.81
CA LYS A 42 17.68 1.94 -30.01
C LYS A 42 16.76 1.74 -28.82
N ASN A 43 15.85 0.77 -28.96
CA ASN A 43 14.99 0.38 -27.87
C ASN A 43 15.95 -0.12 -26.79
N GLU A 44 16.24 0.74 -25.81
CA GLU A 44 16.40 0.36 -24.42
C GLU A 44 15.07 -0.25 -23.94
N LYS A 45 14.70 -1.37 -24.59
CA LYS A 45 13.79 -2.37 -24.06
C LYS A 45 14.51 -3.26 -23.05
N GLU A 46 15.60 -2.79 -22.47
CA GLU A 46 15.90 -3.07 -21.06
C GLU A 46 14.91 -2.29 -20.16
N ARG A 47 13.62 -2.43 -20.46
CA ARG A 47 12.54 -2.13 -19.53
C ARG A 47 12.74 -3.06 -18.35
N PHE A 48 13.29 -2.63 -17.22
CA PHE A 48 13.05 -3.13 -15.84
C PHE A 48 12.79 -4.65 -15.64
N CYS A 49 13.24 -5.51 -16.56
CA CYS A 49 13.11 -6.96 -16.58
C CYS A 49 14.44 -7.60 -16.18
N LEU A 50 15.43 -6.78 -15.83
CA LEU A 50 16.75 -7.19 -15.38
C LEU A 50 16.74 -7.84 -13.98
N LEU A 51 15.58 -8.00 -13.34
CA LEU A 51 15.45 -8.60 -12.00
C LEU A 51 14.62 -9.88 -11.95
N LEU A 52 14.11 -10.39 -13.08
CA LEU A 52 13.30 -11.61 -13.08
C LEU A 52 14.06 -12.76 -13.76
N SER A 53 14.22 -13.88 -13.05
CA SER A 53 14.84 -15.07 -13.60
C SER A 53 14.08 -15.59 -14.82
N SER A 54 14.78 -16.31 -15.69
CA SER A 54 14.20 -16.99 -16.85
C SER A 54 13.09 -17.97 -16.46
N GLU A 55 13.16 -18.58 -15.27
CA GLU A 55 12.11 -19.43 -14.71
C GLU A 55 10.83 -18.66 -14.39
N ILE A 56 10.91 -17.55 -13.65
CA ILE A 56 9.73 -16.74 -13.29
C ILE A 56 9.03 -16.23 -14.55
N LYS A 57 9.81 -15.83 -15.57
CA LYS A 57 9.26 -15.42 -16.86
C LYS A 57 8.48 -16.54 -17.55
N LYS A 58 8.98 -17.79 -17.48
CA LYS A 58 8.34 -18.96 -18.06
C LYS A 58 7.08 -19.36 -17.31
N GLU A 59 7.09 -19.29 -15.97
CA GLU A 59 5.93 -19.50 -15.13
C GLU A 59 4.82 -18.49 -15.44
N TRP A 60 5.16 -17.21 -15.53
CA TRP A 60 4.19 -16.17 -15.91
C TRP A 60 3.59 -16.41 -17.30
N GLN A 61 4.41 -16.81 -18.28
CA GLN A 61 3.91 -17.14 -19.62
C GLN A 61 2.96 -18.33 -19.63
N ASN A 62 3.25 -19.37 -18.84
CA ASN A 62 2.38 -20.52 -18.68
C ASN A 62 1.06 -20.12 -17.99
N PHE A 63 1.14 -19.31 -16.93
CA PHE A 63 -0.02 -18.78 -16.23
C PHE A 63 -0.94 -18.01 -17.17
N VAL A 64 -0.39 -17.06 -17.95
CA VAL A 64 -1.12 -16.25 -18.93
C VAL A 64 -1.81 -17.12 -19.99
N LYS A 65 -1.11 -18.16 -20.48
CA LYS A 65 -1.65 -19.07 -21.51
C LYS A 65 -2.80 -19.92 -20.98
N ASN A 66 -2.73 -20.35 -19.72
CA ASN A 66 -3.73 -21.22 -19.10
C ASN A 66 -4.94 -20.47 -18.52
N ASN A 67 -4.83 -19.16 -18.28
CA ASN A 67 -5.87 -18.35 -17.63
C ASN A 67 -6.42 -17.21 -18.52
N GLU A 68 -6.15 -17.22 -19.84
CA GLU A 68 -6.65 -16.24 -20.81
C GLU A 68 -6.31 -14.75 -20.55
N PHE A 69 -5.30 -14.46 -19.72
CA PHE A 69 -4.88 -13.11 -19.40
C PHE A 69 -3.75 -12.62 -20.31
N SER A 70 -4.08 -11.98 -21.43
CA SER A 70 -3.07 -11.52 -22.42
C SER A 70 -2.01 -10.53 -21.90
N THR A 71 -2.26 -9.84 -20.77
CA THR A 71 -1.31 -8.89 -20.14
C THR A 71 -1.50 -8.82 -18.62
N ILE A 72 -0.47 -8.39 -17.89
CA ILE A 72 -0.56 -8.07 -16.45
C ILE A 72 -1.68 -7.05 -16.20
N SER A 73 -1.79 -6.02 -17.04
CA SER A 73 -2.86 -5.01 -16.91
C SER A 73 -4.26 -5.59 -17.11
N LYS A 74 -4.42 -6.67 -17.89
CA LYS A 74 -5.69 -7.38 -18.02
C LYS A 74 -5.98 -8.20 -16.76
N LEU A 75 -4.98 -8.87 -16.20
CA LEU A 75 -5.10 -9.57 -14.93
C LEU A 75 -5.50 -8.61 -13.81
N ILE A 76 -4.77 -7.51 -13.61
CA ILE A 76 -5.06 -6.53 -12.56
C ILE A 76 -6.50 -6.01 -12.68
N ARG A 77 -6.93 -5.63 -13.90
CA ARG A 77 -8.32 -5.16 -14.12
C ARG A 77 -9.34 -6.23 -13.73
N LYS A 78 -9.14 -7.47 -14.15
CA LYS A 78 -10.06 -8.57 -13.83
C LYS A 78 -10.06 -8.91 -12.34
N SER A 79 -8.92 -8.84 -11.67
CA SER A 79 -8.82 -9.03 -10.22
C SER A 79 -9.53 -7.90 -9.46
N VAL A 80 -9.39 -6.65 -9.91
CA VAL A 80 -10.08 -5.50 -9.32
C VAL A 80 -11.59 -5.58 -9.56
N GLU A 81 -12.03 -5.92 -10.77
CA GLU A 81 -13.44 -6.16 -11.10
C GLU A 81 -14.02 -7.27 -10.20
N PHE A 82 -13.35 -8.42 -10.11
CA PHE A 82 -13.74 -9.52 -9.23
C PHE A 82 -13.83 -9.09 -7.77
N PHE A 83 -12.87 -8.29 -7.29
CA PHE A 83 -12.89 -7.78 -5.92
C PHE A 83 -14.08 -6.85 -5.67
N ILE A 84 -14.34 -5.92 -6.58
CA ILE A 84 -15.47 -4.98 -6.50
C ILE A 84 -16.81 -5.72 -6.53
N GLU A 85 -16.96 -6.73 -7.39
CA GLU A 85 -18.21 -7.49 -7.53
C GLU A 85 -18.52 -8.39 -6.33
N ASN A 86 -17.49 -8.94 -5.66
CA ASN A 86 -17.67 -9.93 -4.59
C ASN A 86 -17.57 -9.38 -3.16
N TYR A 87 -17.07 -8.15 -2.97
CA TYR A 87 -16.99 -7.53 -1.64
C TYR A 87 -18.03 -6.41 -1.48
N GLN A 88 -19.15 -6.73 -0.82
CA GLN A 88 -20.25 -5.78 -0.62
C GLN A 88 -20.01 -4.71 0.47
N ASN A 89 -18.92 -4.77 1.24
CA ASN A 89 -18.66 -3.82 2.33
C ASN A 89 -17.28 -3.15 2.20
N PHE A 90 -17.10 -2.34 1.16
CA PHE A 90 -15.89 -1.54 0.94
C PHE A 90 -15.61 -0.57 2.11
N GLU A 91 -16.66 -0.14 2.81
CA GLU A 91 -16.63 0.84 3.91
C GLU A 91 -15.79 0.37 5.11
N ASN A 92 -15.71 -0.95 5.37
CA ASN A 92 -14.98 -1.49 6.52
C ASN A 92 -13.45 -1.52 6.34
N TYR A 93 -12.97 -1.42 5.11
CA TYR A 93 -11.54 -1.45 4.75
C TYR A 93 -11.06 -0.14 4.14
N ALA A 94 -11.95 0.84 4.01
CA ALA A 94 -11.69 2.10 3.32
C ALA A 94 -10.42 2.81 3.82
N PRO A 95 -10.11 2.92 5.13
CA PRO A 95 -8.92 3.67 5.57
C PRO A 95 -7.60 3.02 5.16
N ASP A 96 -7.48 1.70 5.36
CA ASP A 96 -6.26 0.94 5.04
C ASP A 96 -6.07 0.90 3.51
N VAL A 97 -7.14 0.66 2.74
CA VAL A 97 -7.10 0.63 1.26
C VAL A 97 -6.84 2.01 0.66
N ILE A 98 -7.45 3.07 1.20
CA ILE A 98 -7.21 4.46 0.75
C ILE A 98 -5.74 4.82 1.00
N HIS A 99 -5.18 4.47 2.16
CA HIS A 99 -3.77 4.71 2.44
C HIS A 99 -2.86 3.97 1.45
N GLU A 100 -3.10 2.67 1.24
CA GLU A 100 -2.34 1.85 0.29
C GLU A 100 -2.46 2.33 -1.17
N LEU A 101 -3.57 2.98 -1.55
CA LEU A 101 -3.73 3.60 -2.86
C LEU A 101 -3.07 4.98 -2.97
N LYS A 102 -3.07 5.77 -1.89
CA LYS A 102 -2.48 7.12 -1.85
C LYS A 102 -0.96 7.09 -1.98
N GLU A 103 -0.30 6.10 -1.39
CA GLU A 103 1.17 6.00 -1.39
C GLU A 103 1.79 5.89 -2.80
N PRO A 104 1.45 4.89 -3.63
CA PRO A 104 1.96 4.80 -4.99
C PRO A 104 1.50 5.99 -5.86
N LEU A 105 0.29 6.52 -5.62
CA LEU A 105 -0.23 7.68 -6.35
C LEU A 105 0.59 8.94 -6.08
N THR A 106 0.98 9.17 -4.83
CA THR A 106 1.85 10.30 -4.43
C THR A 106 3.18 10.22 -5.16
N THR A 107 3.77 9.03 -5.23
CA THR A 107 5.01 8.79 -5.98
C THR A 107 4.86 9.08 -7.47
N ILE A 108 3.80 8.58 -8.11
CA ILE A 108 3.52 8.81 -9.54
C ILE A 108 3.35 10.30 -9.82
N LYS A 109 2.55 11.00 -9.00
CA LYS A 109 2.29 12.43 -9.13
C LYS A 109 3.57 13.24 -8.97
N GLY A 110 4.32 12.99 -7.90
CA GLY A 110 5.57 13.72 -7.60
C GLY A 110 6.64 13.55 -8.67
N PHE A 111 6.89 12.32 -9.13
CA PHE A 111 7.87 12.11 -10.21
C PHE A 111 7.41 12.70 -11.53
N SER A 112 6.12 12.62 -11.86
CA SER A 112 5.60 13.24 -13.08
C SER A 112 5.77 14.76 -13.05
N GLU A 113 5.52 15.39 -11.89
CA GLU A 113 5.72 16.82 -11.70
C GLU A 113 7.19 17.25 -11.82
N ILE A 114 8.10 16.54 -11.16
CA ILE A 114 9.56 16.79 -11.26
C ILE A 114 10.02 16.66 -12.72
N LEU A 115 9.59 15.62 -13.43
CA LEU A 115 9.97 15.43 -14.84
C LEU A 115 9.44 16.54 -15.74
N MET A 116 8.26 17.09 -15.45
CA MET A 116 7.72 18.22 -16.21
C MET A 116 8.41 19.55 -15.88
N GLN A 117 8.88 19.75 -14.66
CA GLN A 117 9.50 21.02 -14.22
C GLN A 117 11.01 21.08 -14.50
N ASP A 118 11.75 20.02 -14.14
CA ASP A 118 13.22 20.03 -14.15
C ASP A 118 13.82 19.48 -15.44
N LYS A 119 13.02 18.75 -16.22
CA LYS A 119 13.47 18.04 -17.43
C LYS A 119 12.72 18.43 -18.70
N GLU A 120 11.95 19.53 -18.66
CA GLU A 120 11.13 20.01 -19.78
C GLU A 120 11.94 20.14 -21.09
N TYR A 121 13.14 20.71 -21.02
CA TYR A 121 14.02 20.93 -22.19
C TYR A 121 14.74 19.67 -22.69
N GLU A 122 14.81 18.62 -21.86
CA GLU A 122 15.40 17.33 -22.23
C GLU A 122 14.35 16.36 -22.80
N LEU A 123 13.07 16.61 -22.51
CA LEU A 123 11.96 15.79 -22.98
C LEU A 123 11.55 16.19 -24.40
N ASN A 124 11.37 15.19 -25.25
CA ASN A 124 10.67 15.42 -26.51
C ASN A 124 9.16 15.63 -26.25
N LYS A 125 8.48 16.28 -27.21
CA LYS A 125 7.08 16.66 -27.10
C LYS A 125 6.15 15.47 -26.77
N ASP A 126 6.40 14.30 -27.33
CA ASP A 126 5.56 13.12 -27.11
C ASP A 126 5.73 12.56 -25.68
N ALA A 127 6.97 12.55 -25.18
CA ALA A 127 7.27 12.15 -23.81
C ALA A 127 6.67 13.14 -22.79
N PHE A 128 6.77 14.44 -23.07
CA PHE A 128 6.15 15.47 -22.24
C PHE A 128 4.63 15.31 -22.18
N LEU A 129 3.96 15.13 -23.33
CA LEU A 129 2.52 14.92 -23.38
C LEU A 129 2.06 13.67 -22.64
N LEU A 130 2.85 12.58 -22.69
CA LEU A 130 2.56 11.36 -21.94
C LEU A 130 2.69 11.57 -20.43
N ILE A 131 3.77 12.23 -19.97
CA ILE A 131 3.98 12.51 -18.55
C ILE A 131 2.88 13.43 -18.02
N LYS A 132 2.49 14.43 -18.82
CA LYS A 132 1.37 15.31 -18.50
C LYS A 132 0.06 14.55 -18.35
N ASP A 133 -0.25 13.64 -19.28
CA ASP A 133 -1.45 12.80 -19.19
C ASP A 133 -1.44 11.91 -17.93
N ILE A 134 -0.29 11.34 -17.57
CA ILE A 134 -0.12 10.57 -16.32
C ILE A 134 -0.39 11.47 -15.10
N TYR A 135 0.16 12.69 -15.08
CA TYR A 135 -0.08 13.64 -14.00
C TYR A 135 -1.56 14.05 -13.90
N ASP A 136 -2.19 14.42 -15.01
CA ASP A 136 -3.60 14.82 -15.06
C ASP A 136 -4.52 13.67 -14.60
N GLN A 137 -4.24 12.44 -15.03
CA GLN A 137 -4.97 11.25 -14.55
C GLN A 137 -4.75 10.98 -13.06
N SER A 138 -3.54 11.26 -12.54
CA SER A 138 -3.24 11.10 -11.11
C SER A 138 -4.09 12.05 -10.24
N LEU A 139 -4.33 13.28 -10.70
CA LEU A 139 -5.19 14.24 -10.01
C LEU A 139 -6.65 13.78 -9.97
N VAL A 140 -7.16 13.28 -11.11
CA VAL A 140 -8.53 12.73 -11.19
C VAL A 140 -8.69 11.52 -10.27
N LEU A 141 -7.67 10.66 -10.19
CA LEU A 141 -7.70 9.50 -9.31
C LEU A 141 -7.63 9.90 -7.84
N GLU A 142 -6.80 10.89 -7.50
CA GLU A 142 -6.71 11.46 -6.16
C GLU A 142 -8.05 12.05 -5.71
N GLU A 143 -8.74 12.79 -6.57
CA GLU A 143 -10.07 13.32 -6.29
C GLU A 143 -11.08 12.19 -6.03
N LYS A 144 -11.08 11.13 -6.86
CA LYS A 144 -11.95 9.95 -6.66
C LYS A 144 -11.66 9.24 -5.35
N ILE A 145 -10.39 9.03 -5.01
CA ILE A 145 -9.98 8.42 -3.74
C ILE A 145 -10.41 9.29 -2.55
N ASN A 146 -10.25 10.61 -2.65
CA ASN A 146 -10.71 11.53 -1.61
C ASN A 146 -12.24 11.58 -1.50
N ASN A 147 -12.98 11.34 -2.58
CA ASN A 147 -14.43 11.22 -2.53
C ASN A 147 -14.89 9.87 -1.94
N LEU A 148 -14.12 8.79 -2.10
CA LEU A 148 -14.32 7.54 -1.36
C LEU A 148 -14.07 7.73 0.15
N ASP A 149 -13.07 8.55 0.50
CA ASP A 149 -12.82 9.00 1.87
C ASP A 149 -14.05 9.73 2.43
N LYS A 150 -14.68 10.63 1.65
CA LYS A 150 -15.88 11.38 2.04
C LYS A 150 -17.14 10.51 2.18
N HIS A 151 -17.38 9.55 1.29
CA HIS A 151 -18.54 8.64 1.41
C HIS A 151 -18.45 7.70 2.61
N SER A 152 -17.25 7.50 3.17
CA SER A 152 -17.02 6.73 4.40
C SER A 152 -17.16 7.58 5.69
N GLN A 153 -17.50 8.87 5.60
CA GLN A 153 -17.53 9.81 6.73
C GLN A 153 -18.93 9.99 7.35
N ASP A 154 -19.97 9.38 6.78
CA ASP A 154 -21.34 9.45 7.32
C ASP A 154 -21.62 8.36 8.36
N GLU A 155 -20.80 7.30 8.43
CA GLU A 155 -20.72 6.43 9.60
C GLU A 155 -19.42 6.73 10.37
N PRO A 156 -19.47 6.95 11.69
CA PRO A 156 -18.24 7.09 12.46
C PRO A 156 -17.41 5.82 12.26
N LEU A 157 -16.16 5.98 11.79
CA LEU A 157 -15.17 4.90 11.74
C LEU A 157 -15.00 4.34 13.15
N THR A 158 -15.76 3.29 13.45
CA THR A 158 -15.75 2.63 14.74
C THR A 158 -14.56 1.68 14.76
N TYR A 159 -13.64 1.94 15.67
CA TYR A 159 -12.54 1.01 15.94
C TYR A 159 -12.82 0.29 17.24
N ASP A 160 -12.53 -1.00 17.23
CA ASP A 160 -12.76 -1.86 18.37
C ASP A 160 -11.61 -1.70 19.38
N ILE A 161 -10.37 -1.71 18.89
CA ILE A 161 -9.18 -1.81 19.74
C ILE A 161 -8.14 -0.79 19.30
N LEU A 162 -7.63 0.04 20.21
CA LEU A 162 -6.42 0.83 20.00
C LEU A 162 -5.24 0.15 20.68
N ILE A 163 -4.24 -0.24 19.89
CA ILE A 163 -3.00 -0.88 20.34
C ILE A 163 -1.90 0.16 20.34
N VAL A 164 -1.29 0.39 21.51
CA VAL A 164 -0.28 1.41 21.74
C VAL A 164 0.99 0.77 22.28
N ASP A 165 2.04 0.76 21.47
CA ASP A 165 3.34 0.17 21.79
C ASP A 165 4.38 0.72 20.81
N ASP A 166 5.58 1.08 21.27
CA ASP A 166 6.65 1.56 20.38
C ASP A 166 7.37 0.40 19.65
N GLU A 167 7.16 -0.83 20.10
CA GLU A 167 7.68 -2.04 19.45
C GLU A 167 6.74 -2.52 18.33
N GLU A 168 7.13 -2.28 17.07
CA GLU A 168 6.31 -2.65 15.91
C GLU A 168 5.93 -4.15 15.86
N SER A 169 6.81 -5.04 16.34
CA SER A 169 6.56 -6.49 16.43
C SER A 169 5.35 -6.79 17.31
N THR A 170 5.27 -6.16 18.48
CA THR A 170 4.15 -6.32 19.43
C THR A 170 2.86 -5.78 18.82
N VAL A 171 2.89 -4.58 18.22
CA VAL A 171 1.71 -4.02 17.53
C VAL A 171 1.24 -4.90 16.38
N LYS A 172 2.17 -5.42 15.55
CA LYS A 172 1.84 -6.30 14.43
C LYS A 172 1.23 -7.61 14.91
N LEU A 173 1.81 -8.24 15.94
CA LEU A 173 1.31 -9.49 16.52
C LEU A 173 -0.11 -9.34 17.04
N LEU A 174 -0.35 -8.36 17.92
CA LEU A 174 -1.67 -8.13 18.52
C LEU A 174 -2.69 -7.71 17.47
N SER A 175 -2.32 -6.82 16.55
CA SER A 175 -3.21 -6.41 15.47
C SER A 175 -3.58 -7.58 14.57
N HIS A 176 -2.65 -8.48 14.25
CA HIS A 176 -2.96 -9.67 13.46
C HIS A 176 -3.91 -10.61 14.21
N TYR A 177 -3.65 -10.87 15.48
CA TYR A 177 -4.52 -11.70 16.32
C TYR A 177 -5.95 -11.14 16.36
N PHE A 178 -6.14 -9.87 16.71
CA PHE A 178 -7.49 -9.30 16.80
C PHE A 178 -8.18 -9.15 15.44
N LYS A 179 -7.45 -8.77 14.38
CA LYS A 179 -8.01 -8.74 13.01
C LYS A 179 -8.47 -10.14 12.57
N SER A 180 -7.74 -11.20 12.92
CA SER A 180 -8.15 -12.59 12.63
C SER A 180 -9.46 -13.01 13.31
N LYS A 181 -9.85 -12.30 14.38
CA LYS A 181 -11.11 -12.49 15.11
C LYS A 181 -12.22 -11.53 14.67
N GLY A 182 -11.97 -10.70 13.65
CA GLY A 182 -12.95 -9.77 13.08
C GLY A 182 -12.96 -8.37 13.70
N TYR A 183 -12.03 -8.05 14.61
CA TYR A 183 -11.98 -6.72 15.23
C TYR A 183 -11.25 -5.69 14.36
N LYS A 184 -11.71 -4.44 14.39
CA LYS A 184 -11.04 -3.28 13.77
C LYS A 184 -10.00 -2.69 14.73
N CYS A 185 -8.72 -2.73 14.36
CA CYS A 185 -7.63 -2.25 15.20
C CYS A 185 -7.02 -0.93 14.70
N LEU A 186 -6.80 0.02 15.62
CA LEU A 186 -5.90 1.16 15.46
C LEU A 186 -4.53 0.86 16.06
N LYS A 187 -3.50 1.46 15.48
CA LYS A 187 -2.10 1.27 15.89
C LYS A 187 -1.49 2.63 16.20
N ALA A 188 -0.91 2.78 17.38
CA ALA A 188 -0.12 3.96 17.74
C ALA A 188 1.26 3.53 18.25
N LEU A 189 2.31 4.12 17.68
CA LEU A 189 3.70 3.83 18.06
C LEU A 189 4.28 4.82 19.08
N ASN A 190 3.45 5.73 19.58
CA ASN A 190 3.82 6.72 20.59
C ASN A 190 2.58 7.28 21.29
N GLY A 191 2.81 7.95 22.41
CA GLY A 191 1.77 8.48 23.28
C GLY A 191 0.97 9.63 22.69
N LYS A 192 1.60 10.51 21.90
CA LYS A 192 0.90 11.60 21.21
C LYS A 192 -0.17 11.07 20.25
N LYS A 193 0.19 10.11 19.38
CA LYS A 193 -0.76 9.45 18.48
C LYS A 193 -1.82 8.68 19.24
N ALA A 194 -1.47 8.04 20.36
CA ALA A 194 -2.43 7.33 21.18
C ALA A 194 -3.56 8.24 21.70
N LEU A 195 -3.20 9.44 22.21
CA LEU A 195 -4.18 10.41 22.69
C LEU A 195 -5.04 10.97 21.55
N GLU A 196 -4.41 11.33 20.42
CA GLU A 196 -5.11 11.79 19.22
C GLU A 196 -6.14 10.76 18.75
N PHE A 197 -5.74 9.49 18.67
CA PHE A 197 -6.61 8.41 18.20
C PHE A 197 -7.70 8.06 19.20
N ALA A 198 -7.41 8.08 20.50
CA ALA A 198 -8.42 7.88 21.53
C ALA A 198 -9.53 8.94 21.45
N GLU A 199 -9.16 10.21 21.26
CA GLU A 199 -10.13 11.30 21.15
C GLU A 199 -10.95 11.24 19.84
N LYS A 200 -10.25 11.01 18.72
CA LYS A 200 -10.85 11.02 17.38
C LYS A 200 -11.77 9.83 17.13
N PHE A 201 -11.33 8.63 17.50
CA PHE A 201 -11.97 7.38 17.10
C PHE A 201 -12.72 6.67 18.23
N LYS A 202 -12.46 7.06 19.50
CA LYS A 202 -13.13 6.51 20.69
C LYS A 202 -13.23 4.98 20.67
N PRO A 203 -12.07 4.29 20.65
CA PRO A 203 -12.04 2.84 20.56
C PRO A 203 -12.79 2.20 21.74
N LYS A 204 -13.34 1.00 21.54
CA LYS A 204 -14.03 0.28 22.62
C LYS A 204 -13.09 -0.19 23.71
N VAL A 205 -11.80 -0.42 23.42
CA VAL A 205 -10.75 -0.75 24.40
C VAL A 205 -9.39 -0.24 23.95
N ILE A 206 -8.51 0.06 24.92
CA ILE A 206 -7.12 0.46 24.67
C ILE A 206 -6.18 -0.56 25.32
N LEU A 207 -5.24 -1.05 24.52
CA LEU A 207 -4.11 -1.87 24.94
C LEU A 207 -2.86 -0.98 24.93
N LEU A 208 -2.27 -0.73 26.11
CA LEU A 208 -1.34 0.37 26.31
C LEU A 208 -0.02 -0.08 26.94
N ASP A 209 1.10 0.07 26.22
CA ASP A 209 2.42 0.00 26.88
C ASP A 209 2.62 1.19 27.82
N ILE A 210 3.27 0.91 28.94
CA ILE A 210 3.67 1.86 29.96
C ILE A 210 4.93 2.60 29.54
N ILE A 211 5.86 1.90 28.88
CA ILE A 211 7.13 2.44 28.44
C ILE A 211 6.93 2.85 26.98
N LEU A 212 6.96 4.15 26.73
CA LEU A 212 6.84 4.74 25.40
C LEU A 212 7.90 5.86 25.29
N PRO A 213 8.34 6.21 24.06
CA PRO A 213 9.45 7.15 23.85
C PRO A 213 9.14 8.60 24.24
N ASP A 214 7.88 9.00 24.31
CA ASP A 214 7.45 10.39 24.48
C ASP A 214 6.64 10.64 25.76
N ILE A 215 5.56 9.90 25.97
CA ILE A 215 4.65 10.06 27.11
C ILE A 215 4.45 8.69 27.75
N SER A 216 4.67 8.56 29.05
CA SER A 216 4.45 7.29 29.73
C SER A 216 2.99 6.85 29.62
N GLY A 217 2.75 5.54 29.44
CA GLY A 217 1.40 4.98 29.43
C GLY A 217 0.59 5.29 30.69
N TYR A 218 1.24 5.50 31.84
CA TYR A 218 0.54 5.93 33.05
C TYR A 218 -0.07 7.34 32.91
N GLU A 219 0.64 8.27 32.27
CA GLU A 219 0.15 9.62 32.05
C GLU A 219 -0.97 9.64 31.00
N ILE A 220 -0.83 8.83 29.95
CA ILE A 220 -1.88 8.64 28.94
C ILE A 220 -3.14 8.10 29.61
N CYS A 221 -3.03 7.02 30.39
CA CYS A 221 -4.17 6.45 31.12
C CYS A 221 -4.83 7.48 32.01
N LYS A 222 -4.06 8.25 32.80
CA LYS A 222 -4.62 9.32 33.65
C LYS A 222 -5.35 10.39 32.85
N LYS A 223 -4.81 10.83 31.72
CA LYS A 223 -5.47 11.81 30.84
C LYS A 223 -6.80 11.28 30.32
N ILE A 224 -6.81 10.05 29.80
CA ILE A 224 -8.01 9.40 29.26
C ILE A 224 -9.06 9.19 30.37
N LYS A 225 -8.66 8.66 31.53
CA LYS A 225 -9.57 8.41 32.66
C LYS A 225 -10.07 9.69 33.36
N SER A 226 -9.43 10.83 33.13
CA SER A 226 -9.87 12.14 33.64
C SER A 226 -10.79 12.88 32.67
N ASP A 227 -10.80 12.51 31.39
CA ASP A 227 -11.67 13.10 30.37
C ASP A 227 -13.09 12.51 30.46
N GLN A 228 -14.10 13.36 30.63
CA GLN A 228 -15.51 12.92 30.73
C GLN A 228 -15.98 12.12 29.51
N LYS A 229 -15.45 12.42 28.32
CA LYS A 229 -15.82 11.76 27.06
C LYS A 229 -15.09 10.45 26.85
N LEU A 230 -13.94 10.22 27.50
CA LEU A 230 -13.09 9.06 27.23
C LEU A 230 -12.94 8.12 28.43
N LYS A 231 -13.26 8.57 29.65
CA LYS A 231 -13.05 7.81 30.89
C LYS A 231 -13.73 6.43 30.95
N HIS A 232 -14.75 6.21 30.12
CA HIS A 232 -15.49 4.95 30.05
C HIS A 232 -14.77 3.89 29.21
N ILE A 233 -13.79 4.29 28.39
CA ILE A 233 -13.01 3.36 27.58
C ILE A 233 -12.14 2.51 28.53
N PRO A 234 -12.25 1.17 28.51
CA PRO A 234 -11.38 0.28 29.25
C PRO A 234 -9.94 0.37 28.75
N ILE A 235 -8.98 0.38 29.68
CA ILE A 235 -7.55 0.45 29.40
C ILE A 235 -6.86 -0.72 30.09
N TYR A 236 -6.20 -1.57 29.30
CA TYR A 236 -5.37 -2.65 29.80
C TYR A 236 -3.91 -2.33 29.49
N TYR A 237 -3.06 -2.35 30.50
CA TYR A 237 -1.62 -2.22 30.27
C TYR A 237 -1.06 -3.46 29.59
N ILE A 238 -0.07 -3.31 28.71
CA ILE A 238 0.74 -4.41 28.19
C ILE A 238 2.19 -4.05 28.42
N THR A 239 2.87 -4.67 29.38
CA THR A 239 4.15 -4.13 29.83
C THR A 239 5.15 -5.16 30.30
N ALA A 240 6.45 -4.84 30.17
CA ALA A 240 7.55 -5.56 30.81
C ALA A 240 7.83 -5.08 32.26
N VAL A 241 7.09 -4.08 32.75
CA VAL A 241 7.23 -3.61 34.14
C VAL A 241 6.82 -4.71 35.13
N SER A 242 7.49 -4.78 36.28
CA SER A 242 7.24 -5.82 37.29
C SER A 242 5.80 -5.81 37.80
N LEU A 243 5.27 -7.01 38.10
CA LEU A 243 3.93 -7.24 38.63
C LEU A 243 3.56 -6.31 39.80
N SER A 244 4.46 -6.14 40.77
CA SER A 244 4.26 -5.29 41.94
C SER A 244 4.02 -3.82 41.56
N LYS A 245 4.80 -3.31 40.61
CA LYS A 245 4.73 -1.91 40.17
C LYS A 245 3.47 -1.66 39.35
N VAL A 246 3.12 -2.56 38.42
CA VAL A 246 1.92 -2.38 37.60
C VAL A 246 0.64 -2.48 38.44
N LYS A 247 0.58 -3.39 39.42
CA LYS A 247 -0.57 -3.51 40.34
C LYS A 247 -0.86 -2.21 41.09
N GLU A 248 0.17 -1.62 41.71
CA GLU A 248 0.03 -0.32 42.39
C GLU A 248 -0.50 0.76 41.44
N LYS A 249 0.03 0.79 40.21
CA LYS A 249 -0.33 1.82 39.24
C LYS A 249 -1.71 1.65 38.62
N VAL A 250 -2.20 0.43 38.48
CA VAL A 250 -3.58 0.15 38.04
C VAL A 250 -4.59 0.83 38.96
N GLU A 251 -4.42 0.72 40.27
CA GLU A 251 -5.29 1.38 41.26
C GLU A 251 -5.22 2.91 41.16
N ILE A 252 -4.00 3.47 41.06
CA ILE A 252 -3.79 4.92 41.01
C ILE A 252 -4.31 5.53 39.70
N THR A 253 -4.11 4.85 38.58
CA THR A 253 -4.46 5.35 37.24
C THR A 253 -5.89 5.00 36.83
N ARG A 254 -6.55 4.11 37.58
CA ARG A 254 -7.86 3.53 37.27
C ARG A 254 -7.89 2.78 35.94
N ALA A 255 -6.79 2.12 35.60
CA ALA A 255 -6.78 1.15 34.51
C ALA A 255 -7.63 -0.07 34.87
N ASP A 256 -8.09 -0.81 33.88
CA ASP A 256 -9.04 -1.93 34.02
C ASP A 256 -8.31 -3.27 34.17
N GLY A 257 -7.03 -3.32 33.80
CA GLY A 257 -6.19 -4.50 33.99
C GLY A 257 -4.80 -4.33 33.40
N TYR A 258 -4.07 -5.45 33.33
CA TYR A 258 -2.75 -5.51 32.73
C TYR A 258 -2.43 -6.92 32.22
N PHE A 259 -1.53 -6.98 31.24
CA PHE A 259 -0.87 -8.17 30.72
C PHE A 259 0.63 -7.96 30.80
N LEU A 260 1.37 -8.98 31.27
CA LEU A 260 2.82 -8.89 31.41
C LEU A 260 3.51 -9.42 30.17
N LYS A 261 4.52 -8.71 29.67
CA LYS A 261 5.45 -9.21 28.66
C LYS A 261 6.50 -10.12 29.36
N PRO A 262 6.83 -11.29 28.80
CA PRO A 262 6.17 -11.94 27.66
C PRO A 262 4.80 -12.54 28.05
N PHE A 263 3.81 -12.41 27.16
CA PHE A 263 2.44 -12.91 27.36
C PHE A 263 2.12 -14.07 26.42
N ASN A 264 1.14 -14.91 26.80
CA ASN A 264 0.49 -15.84 25.89
C ASN A 264 -0.69 -15.14 25.19
N ILE A 265 -0.86 -15.35 23.88
CA ILE A 265 -1.93 -14.72 23.12
C ILE A 265 -3.34 -15.07 23.65
N ASN A 266 -3.49 -16.22 24.30
CA ASN A 266 -4.76 -16.66 24.89
C ASN A 266 -5.18 -15.80 26.09
N GLU A 267 -4.26 -15.07 26.71
CA GLU A 267 -4.59 -14.14 27.81
C GLU A 267 -5.53 -13.02 27.35
N PHE A 268 -5.50 -12.68 26.06
CA PHE A 268 -6.34 -11.63 25.47
C PHE A 268 -7.77 -12.06 25.18
N GLU A 269 -8.15 -13.32 25.41
CA GLU A 269 -9.54 -13.76 25.22
C GLU A 269 -10.52 -12.99 26.13
N ILE A 270 -10.08 -12.54 27.31
CA ILE A 270 -10.89 -11.69 28.21
C ILE A 270 -11.31 -10.37 27.55
N ILE A 271 -10.51 -9.84 26.63
CA ILE A 271 -10.83 -8.60 25.90
C ILE A 271 -12.07 -8.79 25.03
N ARG A 272 -12.39 -10.02 24.62
CA ARG A 272 -13.58 -10.33 23.83
C ARG A 272 -14.88 -10.14 24.60
N GLU A 273 -14.86 -10.27 25.92
CA GLU A 273 -16.03 -10.07 26.78
C GLU A 273 -16.47 -8.60 26.85
N LEU A 274 -15.67 -7.68 26.29
CA LEU A 274 -15.94 -6.25 26.23
C LEU A 274 -16.71 -5.82 24.95
N PHE A 275 -17.02 -6.76 24.05
CA PHE A 275 -17.68 -6.53 22.76
C PHE A 275 -19.01 -7.28 22.68
#